data_AF-A0A7S2VVW8-F1
#
_entry.id   AF-A0A7S2VVW8-F1
#
_cell.length_a   1.000
_cell.length_b   1.000
_cell.length_c   1.000
_cell.angle_alpha   90.00
_cell.angle_beta   90.00
_cell.angle_gamma   90.00
#
_symmetry.space_group_name_H-M   'P 1'
#
loop_
_entity.id
_entity.type
_entity.pdbx_description
1 polymer ?
#
loop_
_entity_poly.entity_id
_entity_poly.type
_entity_poly.pdbx_seq_one_letter_code
_entity_poly.pdbx_strand_id
1 'polypeptide(L)'
;SRAFTEIFVMVLFAEIILGLVICEGKGALYKIMTWKWMKFIGDMSYSLYLVHMAVFMVSHVPFPGDGAGDKFGRLIFSLIFSFVLGLFFTKAVEVPLRNLLKKKRT
;
A
#
# COMPACT_ATOMS: atom_id res chain seq x y z
N SER A 1 16.07 13.40 15.32
CA SER A 1 17.00 12.88 14.30
C SER A 1 16.24 11.93 13.40
N ARG A 2 16.30 12.06 12.06
CA ARG A 2 15.55 11.20 11.11
C ARG A 2 15.83 9.71 11.33
N ALA A 3 17.09 9.36 11.62
CA ALA A 3 17.51 8.00 11.93
C ALA A 3 16.78 7.40 13.15
N PHE A 4 16.51 8.21 14.18
CA PHE A 4 15.76 7.73 15.36
C PHE A 4 14.31 7.39 15.00
N THR A 5 13.67 8.20 14.16
CA THR A 5 12.30 7.96 13.70
C THR A 5 12.21 6.70 12.83
N GLU A 6 13.19 6.47 11.95
CA GLU A 6 13.25 5.26 11.11
C GLU A 6 13.44 4.00 11.96
N ILE A 7 14.37 4.01 12.90
CA ILE A 7 14.60 2.90 13.83
C ILE A 7 13.35 2.62 14.67
N PHE A 8 12.72 3.66 15.18
CA PHE A 8 11.49 3.54 15.96
C PHE A 8 10.37 2.87 15.16
N VAL A 9 10.15 3.29 13.91
CA VAL A 9 9.15 2.69 13.02
C VAL A 9 9.46 1.21 12.73
N MET A 10 10.74 0.87 12.50
CA MET A 10 11.15 -0.52 12.29
C MET A 10 10.89 -1.41 13.50
N VAL A 11 11.22 -0.94 14.71
CA VAL A 11 10.99 -1.67 15.96
C VAL A 11 9.48 -1.89 16.18
N LEU A 12 8.67 -0.85 16.00
CA LEU A 12 7.22 -0.92 16.16
C LEU A 12 6.59 -1.91 15.17
N PHE A 13 7.07 -1.91 13.92
CA PHE A 13 6.60 -2.85 12.90
C PHE A 13 6.97 -4.30 13.24
N ALA A 14 8.17 -4.53 13.76
CA ALA A 14 8.62 -5.85 14.21
C ALA A 14 7.77 -6.38 15.37
N GLU A 15 7.45 -5.54 16.37
CA GLU A 15 6.59 -5.93 17.48
C GLU A 15 5.16 -6.27 17.04
N ILE A 16 4.60 -5.53 16.07
CA ILE A 16 3.28 -5.83 15.49
C ILE A 16 3.29 -7.21 14.81
N ILE A 17 4.31 -7.51 14.02
CA ILE A 17 4.46 -8.82 13.37
C ILE A 17 4.62 -9.92 14.42
N LEU A 18 5.46 -9.71 15.41
CA LEU A 18 5.70 -10.68 16.48
C LEU A 18 4.42 -10.94 17.28
N GLY A 19 3.66 -9.89 17.60
CA GLY A 19 2.35 -9.99 18.23
C GLY A 19 1.35 -10.78 17.38
N LEU A 20 1.34 -10.60 16.06
CA LEU A 20 0.47 -11.37 15.16
C LEU A 20 0.85 -12.85 15.08
N VAL A 21 2.14 -13.16 15.11
CA VAL A 21 2.65 -14.55 15.09
C VAL A 21 2.35 -15.25 16.41
N ILE A 22 2.63 -14.60 17.54
CA ILE A 22 2.44 -15.18 18.88
C ILE A 22 0.95 -15.30 19.22
N CYS A 23 0.12 -14.35 18.81
CA CYS A 23 -1.29 -14.34 19.19
C CYS A 23 -2.19 -15.32 18.40
N GLU A 24 -1.65 -16.21 17.54
CA GLU A 24 -2.35 -17.27 16.80
C GLU A 24 -3.89 -17.11 16.71
N GLY A 25 -4.34 -16.09 15.98
CA GLY A 25 -5.77 -15.90 15.71
C GLY A 25 -6.64 -15.34 16.83
N LYS A 26 -6.06 -14.90 17.95
CA LYS A 26 -6.77 -14.34 19.11
C LYS A 26 -6.32 -12.90 19.36
N GLY A 27 -7.23 -12.04 19.83
CA GLY A 27 -6.93 -10.65 20.19
C GLY A 27 -7.47 -9.58 19.22
N ALA A 28 -7.47 -8.33 19.68
CA ALA A 28 -8.02 -7.19 18.95
C ALA A 28 -7.22 -6.89 17.66
N LEU A 29 -5.90 -7.03 17.70
CA LEU A 29 -5.02 -6.81 16.55
C LEU A 29 -5.31 -7.79 15.42
N TYR A 30 -5.47 -9.08 15.74
CA TYR A 30 -5.85 -10.10 14.76
C TYR A 30 -7.22 -9.81 14.13
N LYS A 31 -8.21 -9.37 14.92
CA LYS A 31 -9.53 -8.96 14.38
C LYS A 31 -9.43 -7.78 13.42
N ILE A 32 -8.60 -6.79 13.71
CA ILE A 32 -8.38 -5.63 12.83
C ILE A 32 -7.70 -6.07 11.54
N MET A 33 -6.66 -6.93 11.62
CA MET A 33 -5.92 -7.38 10.45
C MET A 33 -6.68 -8.38 9.58
N THR A 34 -7.57 -9.18 10.17
CA THR A 34 -8.48 -10.06 9.43
C THR A 34 -9.72 -9.36 8.90
N TRP A 35 -9.93 -8.09 9.26
CA TRP A 35 -11.06 -7.32 8.75
C TRP A 35 -10.95 -7.20 7.22
N LYS A 36 -12.09 -7.43 6.54
CA LYS A 36 -12.17 -7.48 5.07
C LYS A 36 -11.52 -6.26 4.39
N TRP A 37 -11.72 -5.07 4.94
CA TRP A 37 -11.13 -3.84 4.41
C TRP A 37 -9.62 -3.77 4.60
N MET A 38 -9.12 -4.16 5.78
CA MET A 38 -7.69 -4.18 6.05
C MET A 38 -6.97 -5.20 5.16
N LYS A 39 -7.57 -6.38 5.00
CA LYS A 39 -7.06 -7.42 4.09
C LYS A 39 -7.06 -6.94 2.64
N PHE A 40 -8.11 -6.24 2.21
CA PHE A 40 -8.19 -5.66 0.87
C PHE A 40 -7.12 -4.60 0.62
N ILE A 41 -6.90 -3.68 1.57
CA ILE A 41 -5.83 -2.68 1.48
C ILE A 41 -4.46 -3.37 1.45
N GLY A 42 -4.26 -4.40 2.28
CA GLY A 42 -3.05 -5.21 2.30
C GLY A 42 -2.79 -5.92 0.97
N ASP A 43 -3.80 -6.56 0.38
CA ASP A 43 -3.69 -7.19 -0.93
C ASP A 43 -3.38 -6.14 -2.03
N MET A 44 -3.99 -4.96 -1.98
CA MET A 44 -3.72 -3.89 -2.96
C MET A 44 -2.37 -3.20 -2.76
N SER A 45 -1.76 -3.29 -1.57
CA SER A 45 -0.56 -2.53 -1.19
C SER A 45 0.61 -2.74 -2.16
N TYR A 46 0.79 -3.95 -2.67
CA TYR A 46 1.85 -4.27 -3.62
C TYR A 46 1.63 -3.57 -4.96
N SER A 47 0.43 -3.68 -5.51
CA SER A 47 0.05 -3.00 -6.75
C SER A 47 0.15 -1.48 -6.62
N LEU A 48 -0.30 -0.92 -5.49
CA LEU A 48 -0.19 0.50 -5.17
C LEU A 48 1.27 0.95 -5.10
N TYR A 49 2.14 0.17 -4.46
CA TYR A 49 3.57 0.45 -4.36
C TYR A 49 4.24 0.54 -5.73
N LEU A 50 3.88 -0.33 -6.68
CA LEU A 50 4.45 -0.28 -8.02
C LEU A 50 4.01 0.97 -8.80
N VAL A 51 2.74 1.35 -8.71
CA VAL A 51 2.20 2.42 -9.56
C VAL A 51 2.37 3.82 -8.97
N HIS A 52 2.40 3.98 -7.64
CA HIS A 52 2.36 5.31 -7.03
C HIS A 52 3.55 6.20 -7.41
N MET A 53 4.75 5.63 -7.54
CA MET A 53 5.94 6.36 -7.98
C MET A 53 5.80 6.85 -9.43
N ALA A 54 5.33 5.97 -10.33
CA ALA A 54 5.11 6.33 -11.72
C ALA A 54 4.06 7.44 -11.86
N VAL A 55 2.96 7.33 -11.11
CA VAL A 55 1.91 8.37 -11.05
C VAL A 55 2.46 9.69 -10.51
N PHE A 56 3.27 9.63 -9.45
CA PHE A 56 3.89 10.82 -8.89
C PHE A 56 4.82 11.51 -9.90
N MET A 57 5.62 10.76 -10.66
CA MET A 57 6.45 11.34 -11.72
C MET A 57 5.61 11.98 -12.83
N VAL A 58 4.54 11.31 -13.30
CA VAL A 58 3.66 11.83 -14.36
C VAL A 58 2.86 13.04 -13.89
N SER A 59 2.57 13.16 -12.59
CA SER A 59 1.81 14.28 -12.03
C SER A 59 2.48 15.65 -12.18
N HIS A 60 3.79 15.69 -12.51
CA HIS A 60 4.49 16.93 -12.88
C HIS A 60 4.06 17.52 -14.22
N VAL A 61 3.46 16.73 -15.11
CA VAL A 61 3.03 17.20 -16.44
C VAL A 61 1.85 18.17 -16.34
N PRO A 62 0.73 17.83 -15.65
CA PRO A 62 -0.39 18.76 -15.48
C PRO A 62 -0.13 19.84 -14.43
N PHE A 63 0.81 19.63 -13.49
CA PHE A 63 1.17 20.59 -12.44
C PHE A 63 2.67 20.92 -12.47
N PRO A 64 3.13 21.68 -13.48
CA PRO A 64 4.56 21.98 -13.65
C PRO A 64 5.07 23.08 -12.69
N GLY A 65 4.17 23.85 -12.07
CA GLY A 65 4.55 24.95 -11.18
C GLY A 65 4.92 24.50 -9.75
N ASP A 66 5.73 25.32 -9.09
CA ASP A 66 6.15 25.12 -7.69
C ASP A 66 5.29 25.89 -6.68
N GLY A 67 4.17 26.47 -7.15
CA GLY A 67 3.20 27.16 -6.31
C GLY A 67 2.56 26.24 -5.28
N ALA A 68 2.09 26.81 -4.16
CA ALA A 68 1.40 26.05 -3.12
C ALA A 68 0.13 25.34 -3.66
N GLY A 69 -0.58 26.00 -4.59
CA GLY A 69 -1.74 25.42 -5.28
C GLY A 69 -1.38 24.20 -6.12
N ASP A 70 -0.30 24.29 -6.89
CA ASP A 70 0.17 23.20 -7.76
C ASP A 70 0.67 22.01 -6.95
N LYS A 71 1.35 22.25 -5.82
CA LYS A 71 1.80 21.19 -4.89
C LYS A 71 0.62 20.44 -4.28
N PHE A 72 -0.42 21.15 -3.86
CA PHE A 72 -1.63 20.53 -3.32
C PHE A 72 -2.39 19.76 -4.40
N GLY A 73 -2.57 20.37 -5.58
CA GLY A 73 -3.19 19.71 -6.74
C GLY A 73 -2.47 18.43 -7.16
N ARG A 74 -1.13 18.48 -7.22
CA ARG A 74 -0.27 17.32 -7.49
C ARG A 74 -0.46 16.21 -6.47
N LEU A 75 -0.52 16.54 -5.19
CA LEU A 75 -0.72 15.57 -4.12
C LEU A 75 -2.09 14.88 -4.25
N ILE A 76 -3.17 15.65 -4.39
CA ILE A 76 -4.53 15.11 -4.54
C ILE A 76 -4.65 14.27 -5.83
N PHE A 77 -4.12 14.76 -6.95
CA PHE A 77 -4.09 14.02 -8.20
C PHE A 77 -3.33 12.70 -8.05
N SER A 78 -2.11 12.75 -7.52
CA SER A 78 -1.29 11.55 -7.34
C SER A 78 -1.94 10.52 -6.42
N LEU A 79 -2.61 10.96 -5.34
CA LEU A 79 -3.30 10.07 -4.42
C LEU A 79 -4.46 9.35 -5.11
N ILE A 80 -5.36 10.10 -5.76
CA ILE A 80 -6.54 9.55 -6.42
C ILE A 80 -6.13 8.62 -7.56
N PHE A 81 -5.21 9.09 -8.41
CA PHE A 81 -4.82 8.36 -9.61
C PHE A 81 -4.01 7.10 -9.28
N SER A 82 -3.15 7.15 -8.25
CA SER A 82 -2.44 5.97 -7.74
C SER A 82 -3.41 4.94 -7.18
N PHE A 83 -4.44 5.38 -6.46
CA PHE A 83 -5.45 4.47 -5.91
C PHE A 83 -6.26 3.79 -7.01
N VAL A 84 -6.71 4.55 -8.01
CA VAL A 84 -7.46 4.01 -9.17
C VAL A 84 -6.61 3.02 -9.97
N LEU A 85 -5.36 3.38 -10.29
CA LEU A 85 -4.44 2.48 -11.00
C LEU A 85 -4.05 1.27 -10.16
N GLY A 86 -3.85 1.46 -8.85
CA GLY A 86 -3.56 0.37 -7.92
C GLY A 86 -4.69 -0.66 -7.91
N LEU A 87 -5.93 -0.19 -7.80
CA LEU A 87 -7.13 -1.05 -7.90
C LEU A 87 -7.21 -1.80 -9.23
N PHE A 88 -6.92 -1.10 -10.34
CA PHE A 88 -6.90 -1.70 -11.66
C PHE A 88 -5.84 -2.81 -11.75
N PHE A 89 -4.60 -2.53 -11.32
CA PHE A 89 -3.51 -3.50 -11.34
C PHE A 89 -3.76 -4.71 -10.44
N THR A 90 -4.32 -4.50 -9.23
CA THR A 90 -4.68 -5.61 -8.35
C THR A 90 -5.66 -6.55 -9.05
N LYS A 91 -6.69 -6.02 -9.71
CA LYS A 91 -7.69 -6.86 -10.39
C LYS A 91 -7.17 -7.47 -11.70
N ALA A 92 -6.42 -6.70 -12.50
CA ALA A 92 -6.00 -7.11 -13.83
C ALA A 92 -4.76 -8.01 -13.83
N VAL A 93 -3.86 -7.84 -12.86
CA VAL A 93 -2.56 -8.54 -12.83
C VAL A 93 -2.45 -9.43 -11.59
N GLU A 94 -2.69 -8.88 -10.41
CA GLU A 94 -2.38 -9.59 -9.16
C GLU A 94 -3.33 -10.77 -8.89
N VAL A 95 -4.64 -10.55 -9.04
CA VAL A 95 -5.66 -11.61 -8.87
C VAL A 95 -5.46 -12.78 -9.84
N PRO A 96 -5.32 -12.59 -11.17
CA PRO A 96 -5.10 -13.70 -12.09
C PRO A 96 -3.77 -14.40 -11.82
N LEU A 97 -2.69 -13.66 -11.53
CA LEU A 97 -1.40 -14.26 -11.20
C LEU A 97 -1.49 -15.13 -9.93
N ARG A 98 -2.19 -14.66 -8.90
CA ARG A 98 -2.42 -15.41 -7.65
C ARG A 98 -3.21 -16.69 -7.92
N ASN A 99 -4.20 -16.65 -8.81
CA ASN A 99 -4.98 -17.84 -9.20
C ASN A 99 -4.13 -18.84 -10.00
N LEU A 100 -3.27 -18.36 -10.90
CA LEU A 100 -2.34 -19.21 -11.66
C LEU A 100 -1.31 -19.90 -10.75
N LEU A 101 -0.73 -19.16 -9.79
CA LEU A 101 0.23 -19.70 -8.83
C LEU A 101 -0.39 -20.77 -7.93
N LYS A 102 -1.66 -20.58 -7.50
CA LYS A 102 -2.39 -21.60 -6.74
C LYS A 102 -2.60 -22.88 -7.55
N LYS A 103 -2.99 -22.74 -8.83
CA LYS A 103 -3.21 -23.88 -9.73
C LYS A 103 -1.93 -24.68 -10.00
N LYS A 104 -0.75 -24.04 -10.02
CA LYS A 104 0.53 -24.72 -10.25
C LYS A 104 1.07 -25.45 -9.01
N ARG A 105 0.55 -25.14 -7.81
CA ARG A 105 0.99 -25.73 -6.54
C ARG A 105 0.17 -26.99 -6.16
N THR A 106 -1.02 -27.16 -6.73
CA THR A 106 -1.81 -28.41 -6.73
C THR A 106 -1.45 -29.28 -7.92
#